data_AF-A0A975M1I4-F1
#
_entry.id   AF-A0A975M1I4-F1
#
_cell.length_a   1.000
_cell.length_b   1.000
_cell.length_c   1.000
_cell.angle_alpha   90.00
_cell.angle_beta   90.00
_cell.angle_gamma   90.00
#
_symmetry.space_group_name_H-M   'P 1'
#
loop_
_entity.id
_entity.type
_entity.pdbx_description
1 polymer ?
#
loop_
_entity_poly.entity_id
_entity_poly.type
_entity_poly.pdbx_seq_one_letter_code
_entity_poly.pdbx_strand_id
1 'polypeptide(L)'
;MMIKNIKQNEQVTHVIKFTLFSISAGVIQVASFSLLHSVFKVIYWPAYLIALVLSVLWNFTLNRKFTFKSAANIPKAMFKVAIYYAFFTPLSTWIGDYLVEDQAFAEYFVLAGTMIINFVTEFIYTKYFVYHNEINTATEIVSS
;
A
#
# COMPACT_ATOMS: atom_id res chain seq x y z
N MET A 1 8.00 -12.58 -29.84
CA MET A 1 8.69 -11.35 -29.39
C MET A 1 7.70 -10.25 -29.00
N MET A 2 6.70 -9.90 -29.83
CA MET A 2 5.70 -8.85 -29.52
C MET A 2 4.89 -9.06 -28.22
N ILE A 3 4.38 -10.27 -27.96
CA ILE A 3 3.58 -10.55 -26.75
C ILE A 3 4.38 -10.33 -25.45
N LYS A 4 5.68 -10.63 -25.48
CA LYS A 4 6.59 -10.41 -24.33
C LYS A 4 6.76 -8.92 -24.03
N ASN A 5 6.90 -8.09 -25.07
CA ASN A 5 7.01 -6.64 -24.92
C ASN A 5 5.73 -6.00 -24.38
N ILE A 6 4.55 -6.47 -24.81
CA ILE A 6 3.27 -5.97 -24.30
C ILE A 6 3.13 -6.27 -22.81
N LYS A 7 3.38 -7.52 -22.39
CA LYS A 7 3.36 -7.91 -20.97
C LYS A 7 4.40 -7.14 -20.14
N GLN A 8 5.57 -6.87 -20.69
CA GLN A 8 6.59 -6.08 -19.99
C GLN A 8 6.15 -4.62 -19.80
N ASN A 9 5.59 -3.99 -20.84
CA ASN A 9 5.09 -2.61 -20.78
C ASN A 9 3.94 -2.47 -19.77
N GLU A 10 3.07 -3.47 -19.71
CA GLU A 10 1.98 -3.52 -18.74
C GLU A 10 2.52 -3.63 -17.30
N GLN A 11 3.52 -4.47 -17.06
CA GLN A 11 4.15 -4.58 -15.74
C GLN A 11 4.80 -3.28 -15.30
N VAL A 12 5.51 -2.60 -16.20
CA VAL A 12 6.09 -1.27 -15.94
C VAL A 12 4.99 -0.25 -15.63
N THR A 13 3.89 -0.28 -16.38
CA THR A 13 2.72 0.59 -16.13
C THR A 13 2.12 0.34 -14.74
N HIS A 14 2.00 -0.92 -14.30
CA HIS A 14 1.51 -1.25 -12.97
C HIS A 14 2.43 -0.69 -11.88
N VAL A 15 3.75 -0.83 -12.01
CA VAL A 15 4.71 -0.29 -11.05
C VAL A 15 4.60 1.23 -10.98
N ILE A 16 4.58 1.93 -12.12
CA ILE A 16 4.51 3.40 -12.16
C ILE A 16 3.21 3.89 -11.51
N LYS A 17 2.06 3.34 -11.90
CA LYS A 17 0.76 3.74 -11.33
C LYS A 17 0.68 3.45 -9.84
N PHE A 18 1.11 2.26 -9.42
CA PHE A 18 1.13 1.90 -8.01
C PHE A 18 1.99 2.88 -7.21
N THR A 19 3.19 3.21 -7.70
CA THR A 19 4.08 4.18 -7.06
C THR A 19 3.40 5.54 -6.88
N LEU A 20 2.79 6.07 -7.94
CA LEU A 20 2.10 7.37 -7.89
C LEU A 20 0.93 7.35 -6.90
N PHE A 21 0.15 6.26 -6.86
CA PHE A 21 -0.96 6.14 -5.92
C PHE A 21 -0.49 5.95 -4.48
N SER A 22 0.59 5.21 -4.24
CA SER A 22 1.20 5.09 -2.91
C SER A 22 1.72 6.44 -2.39
N ILE A 23 2.34 7.26 -3.25
CA ILE A 23 2.72 8.63 -2.88
C ILE A 23 1.47 9.45 -2.51
N SER A 24 0.40 9.35 -3.31
CA SER A 24 -0.86 10.05 -3.00
C SER A 24 -1.47 9.61 -1.67
N ALA A 25 -1.39 8.31 -1.35
CA ALA A 25 -1.86 7.76 -0.09
C ALA A 25 -1.04 8.30 1.09
N GLY A 26 0.28 8.41 0.93
CA GLY A 26 1.15 9.07 1.92
C GLY A 26 0.74 10.51 2.19
N VAL A 27 0.38 11.27 1.15
CA VAL A 27 -0.15 12.64 1.32
C VAL A 27 -1.48 12.64 2.07
N ILE A 28 -2.39 11.72 1.75
CA ILE A 28 -3.66 11.56 2.49
C ILE A 28 -3.40 11.23 3.95
N GLN A 29 -2.46 10.33 4.25
CA GLN A 29 -2.09 9.99 5.63
C GLN A 29 -1.61 11.22 6.40
N VAL A 30 -0.67 11.98 5.83
CA VAL A 30 -0.11 13.18 6.47
C VAL A 30 -1.18 14.24 6.66
N ALA A 31 -2.03 14.47 5.67
CA ALA A 31 -3.12 15.45 5.74
C ALA A 31 -4.17 15.05 6.78
N SER A 32 -4.63 13.80 6.77
CA SER A 32 -5.60 13.27 7.73
C SER A 32 -5.07 13.29 9.15
N PHE A 33 -3.81 12.87 9.35
CA PHE A 33 -3.16 12.92 10.66
C PHE A 33 -3.06 14.35 11.17
N SER A 34 -2.57 15.27 10.33
CA SER A 34 -2.44 16.68 10.68
C SER A 34 -3.78 17.30 11.05
N LEU A 35 -4.85 16.96 10.33
CA LEU A 35 -6.19 17.44 10.63
C LEU A 35 -6.70 16.88 11.97
N LEU A 36 -6.62 15.57 12.18
CA LEU A 36 -7.11 14.91 13.40
C LEU A 36 -6.33 15.35 14.64
N HIS A 37 -5.01 15.41 14.54
CA HIS A 37 -4.15 15.72 15.66
C HIS A 37 -4.10 17.24 15.96
N SER A 38 -3.91 18.08 14.93
CA SER A 38 -3.71 19.51 15.15
C SER A 38 -5.02 20.27 15.35
N VAL A 39 -6.07 19.93 14.58
CA VAL A 39 -7.35 20.64 14.61
C VAL A 39 -8.31 20.00 15.62
N PHE A 40 -8.54 18.70 15.51
CA PHE A 40 -9.50 17.99 16.38
C PHE A 40 -8.90 17.53 17.73
N LYS A 41 -7.59 17.75 17.95
CA LYS A 41 -6.87 17.41 19.20
C LYS A 41 -7.04 15.95 19.60
N VAL A 42 -7.21 15.06 18.62
CA VAL A 42 -7.25 13.61 18.86
C VAL A 42 -5.86 13.18 19.34
N ILE A 43 -5.83 12.35 20.38
CA ILE A 43 -4.60 11.76 20.89
C ILE A 43 -3.84 11.04 19.76
N TYR A 44 -2.51 11.07 19.83
CA TYR A 44 -1.63 10.70 18.72
C TYR A 44 -1.96 9.32 18.12
N TRP A 45 -2.10 8.30 18.96
CA TRP A 45 -2.21 6.92 18.50
C TRP A 45 -3.50 6.65 17.70
N PRO A 46 -4.71 7.03 18.17
CA PRO A 46 -5.92 6.97 17.35
C PRO A 46 -5.88 7.83 16.09
N ALA A 47 -5.33 9.06 16.17
CA ALA A 47 -5.22 9.93 15.00
C ALA A 47 -4.36 9.29 13.91
N TYR A 48 -3.23 8.68 14.31
CA TYR A 48 -2.34 7.95 13.43
C TYR A 48 -3.02 6.74 12.80
N LEU A 49 -3.70 5.91 13.60
CA LEU A 49 -4.37 4.70 13.10
C LEU A 49 -5.47 5.05 12.09
N ILE A 50 -6.29 6.07 12.37
CA ILE A 50 -7.34 6.52 11.45
C ILE A 50 -6.73 7.03 10.15
N ALA A 51 -5.69 7.85 10.23
CA ALA A 51 -5.00 8.37 9.04
C ALA A 51 -4.36 7.25 8.19
N LEU A 52 -3.77 6.25 8.85
CA LEU A 52 -3.22 5.06 8.18
C LEU A 52 -4.32 4.28 7.46
N VAL A 53 -5.46 4.02 8.11
CA VAL A 53 -6.59 3.30 7.50
C VAL A 53 -7.13 4.06 6.29
N LEU A 54 -7.30 5.39 6.40
CA LEU A 54 -7.74 6.23 5.28
C LEU A 54 -6.78 6.16 4.09
N SER A 55 -5.48 6.21 4.37
CA SER A 55 -4.42 6.06 3.37
C SER A 55 -4.48 4.70 2.66
N VAL A 56 -4.59 3.60 3.43
CA VAL A 56 -4.70 2.24 2.87
C VAL A 56 -5.97 2.09 2.01
N LEU A 57 -7.10 2.61 2.47
CA LEU A 57 -8.36 2.60 1.70
C LEU A 57 -8.24 3.40 0.41
N TRP A 58 -7.59 4.56 0.45
CA TRP A 58 -7.33 5.39 -0.72
C TRP A 58 -6.43 4.66 -1.72
N ASN A 59 -5.30 4.12 -1.24
CA ASN A 59 -4.34 3.35 -2.03
C ASN A 59 -5.03 2.16 -2.71
N PHE A 60 -5.78 1.37 -1.94
CA PHE A 60 -6.51 0.21 -2.44
C PHE A 60 -7.53 0.59 -3.52
N THR A 61 -8.31 1.65 -3.28
CA THR A 61 -9.38 2.06 -4.19
C THR A 61 -8.82 2.47 -5.55
N LEU A 62 -7.77 3.27 -5.57
CA LEU A 62 -7.12 3.71 -6.80
C LEU A 62 -6.39 2.56 -7.50
N ASN A 63 -5.68 1.70 -6.76
CA ASN A 63 -4.98 0.57 -7.35
C ASN A 63 -5.95 -0.46 -7.94
N ARG A 64 -7.06 -0.76 -7.27
CA ARG A 64 -8.11 -1.65 -7.81
C ARG A 64 -8.67 -1.12 -9.11
N LYS A 65 -9.00 0.18 -9.16
CA LYS A 65 -9.72 0.79 -10.28
C LYS A 65 -8.82 1.14 -11.47
N PHE A 66 -7.62 1.66 -11.22
CA PHE A 66 -6.78 2.27 -12.26
C PHE A 66 -5.47 1.53 -12.54
N THR A 67 -4.89 0.87 -11.52
CA THR A 67 -3.64 0.09 -11.68
C THR A 67 -3.98 -1.30 -12.20
N PHE A 68 -4.67 -2.11 -11.41
CA PHE A 68 -4.92 -3.52 -11.71
C PHE A 68 -6.28 -3.77 -12.39
N LYS A 69 -7.14 -2.75 -12.48
CA LYS A 69 -8.48 -2.81 -13.10
C LYS A 69 -9.23 -4.11 -12.75
N SER A 70 -9.26 -4.40 -11.46
CA SER A 70 -9.72 -5.69 -10.96
C SER A 70 -11.21 -5.67 -10.63
N ALA A 71 -11.95 -6.68 -11.11
CA ALA A 71 -13.33 -6.93 -10.71
C ALA A 71 -13.45 -7.69 -9.38
N ALA A 72 -12.34 -7.90 -8.67
CA ALA A 72 -12.31 -8.63 -7.41
C ALA A 72 -13.34 -8.14 -6.39
N ASN A 73 -13.85 -9.09 -5.62
CA ASN A 73 -14.74 -8.82 -4.49
C ASN A 73 -14.02 -7.92 -3.47
N ILE A 74 -14.56 -6.71 -3.27
CA ILE A 74 -13.93 -5.66 -2.46
C ILE A 74 -13.67 -6.12 -1.02
N PRO A 75 -14.66 -6.66 -0.28
CA PRO A 75 -14.44 -7.17 1.08
C PRO A 75 -13.32 -8.20 1.18
N LYS A 76 -13.28 -9.20 0.29
CA LYS A 76 -12.22 -10.23 0.30
C LYS A 76 -10.84 -9.62 0.04
N ALA A 77 -10.73 -8.75 -0.94
CA ALA A 77 -9.46 -8.11 -1.29
C ALA A 77 -8.97 -7.17 -0.16
N MET A 78 -9.87 -6.41 0.46
CA MET A 78 -9.55 -5.60 1.64
C MET A 78 -9.11 -6.44 2.84
N PHE A 79 -9.76 -7.58 3.07
CA PHE A 79 -9.37 -8.48 4.15
C PHE A 79 -7.94 -9.02 3.97
N LYS A 80 -7.55 -9.36 2.73
CA LYS A 80 -6.16 -9.74 2.42
C LYS A 80 -5.19 -8.61 2.76
N VAL A 81 -5.50 -7.36 2.40
CA VAL A 81 -4.65 -6.19 2.73
C VAL A 81 -4.58 -5.97 4.25
N ALA A 82 -5.70 -6.14 4.96
CA ALA A 82 -5.71 -6.05 6.42
C ALA A 82 -4.80 -7.09 7.08
N ILE A 83 -4.81 -8.33 6.59
CA ILE A 83 -3.89 -9.39 7.06
C ILE A 83 -2.44 -8.98 6.84
N TYR A 84 -2.10 -8.42 5.67
CA TYR A 84 -0.75 -7.95 5.39
C TYR A 84 -0.29 -6.92 6.43
N TYR A 85 -1.08 -5.88 6.70
CA TYR A 85 -0.74 -4.86 7.69
C TYR A 85 -0.75 -5.39 9.13
N ALA A 86 -1.58 -6.39 9.45
CA ALA A 86 -1.61 -7.02 10.76
C ALA A 86 -0.30 -7.76 11.11
N PHE A 87 0.40 -8.32 10.11
CA PHE A 87 1.71 -8.94 10.31
C PHE A 87 2.87 -7.95 10.11
N PHE A 88 2.77 -7.09 9.10
CA PHE A 88 3.84 -6.15 8.76
C PHE A 88 4.09 -5.15 9.89
N THR A 89 3.03 -4.61 10.50
CA THR A 89 3.16 -3.59 11.55
C THR A 89 3.95 -4.09 12.77
N PRO A 90 3.57 -5.18 13.46
CA PRO A 90 4.35 -5.65 14.62
C PRO A 90 5.75 -6.11 14.24
N LEU A 91 5.93 -6.73 13.07
CA LEU A 91 7.24 -7.17 12.61
C LEU A 91 8.18 -5.98 12.35
N SER A 92 7.69 -4.95 11.67
CA SER A 92 8.47 -3.75 11.35
C SER A 92 8.80 -2.92 12.60
N THR A 93 7.91 -2.87 13.60
CA THR A 93 8.21 -2.28 14.90
C THR A 93 9.33 -3.04 15.61
N TRP A 94 9.20 -4.37 15.73
CA TRP A 94 10.22 -5.17 16.42
C TRP A 94 11.60 -5.10 15.77
N ILE A 95 11.65 -5.19 14.43
CA ILE A 95 12.91 -5.06 13.69
C ILE A 95 13.45 -3.62 13.79
N GLY A 96 12.57 -2.62 13.74
CA GLY A 96 12.94 -1.22 13.87
C GLY A 96 13.62 -0.94 15.22
N ASP A 97 12.99 -1.36 16.31
CA ASP A 97 13.50 -1.20 17.67
C ASP A 97 14.86 -1.90 17.82
N TYR A 98 14.99 -3.14 17.36
CA TYR A 98 16.26 -3.87 17.37
C TYR A 98 17.39 -3.13 16.61
N LEU A 99 17.10 -2.57 15.43
CA LEU A 99 18.10 -1.86 14.64
C LEU A 99 18.52 -0.52 15.27
N VAL A 100 17.59 0.19 15.91
CA VAL A 100 17.86 1.49 16.53
C VAL A 100 18.51 1.31 17.91
N GLU A 101 17.98 0.44 18.76
CA GLU A 101 18.41 0.28 20.16
C GLU A 101 19.65 -0.61 20.28
N ASP A 102 19.69 -1.77 19.61
CA ASP A 102 20.79 -2.74 19.78
C ASP A 102 21.92 -2.52 18.78
N GLN A 103 21.60 -2.05 17.57
CA GLN A 103 22.58 -1.87 16.48
C GLN A 103 22.96 -0.40 16.24
N ALA A 104 22.37 0.54 17.00
CA ALA A 104 22.66 1.98 16.95
C ALA A 104 22.56 2.60 15.54
N PHE A 105 21.68 2.07 14.67
CA PHE A 105 21.40 2.71 13.39
C PHE A 105 20.65 4.03 13.58
N ALA A 106 20.86 4.97 12.65
CA ALA A 106 20.11 6.22 12.64
C ALA A 106 18.61 5.95 12.42
N GLU A 107 17.76 6.45 13.32
CA GLU A 107 16.30 6.24 13.31
C GLU A 107 15.67 6.57 11.95
N TYR A 108 16.03 7.72 11.37
CA TYR A 108 15.51 8.13 10.06
C TYR A 108 15.90 7.18 8.92
N PHE A 109 17.06 6.54 9.01
CA PHE A 109 17.51 5.56 8.00
C PHE A 109 16.70 4.26 8.12
N VAL A 110 16.50 3.77 9.35
CA VAL A 110 15.67 2.58 9.62
C VAL A 110 14.22 2.83 9.19
N LEU A 111 13.66 3.99 9.52
CA LEU A 111 12.31 4.39 9.09
C LEU A 111 12.18 4.44 7.57
N ALA A 112 13.13 5.08 6.88
CA ALA A 112 13.14 5.13 5.42
C ALA A 112 13.22 3.73 4.79
N GLY A 113 14.08 2.86 5.34
CA GLY A 113 14.20 1.46 4.95
C GLY A 113 12.88 0.70 5.12
N THR A 114 12.25 0.82 6.29
CA THR A 114 10.95 0.20 6.59
C THR A 114 9.86 0.66 5.64
N MET A 115 9.82 1.96 5.29
CA MET A 115 8.87 2.51 4.33
C MET A 115 9.09 1.93 2.91
N ILE A 116 10.34 1.80 2.47
CA ILE A 116 10.68 1.20 1.18
C ILE A 116 10.30 -0.28 1.15
N ILE A 117 10.64 -1.03 2.21
CA ILE A 117 10.29 -2.43 2.33
C ILE A 117 8.78 -2.57 2.27
N ASN A 118 8.03 -1.82 3.09
CA ASN A 118 6.56 -1.82 3.08
C ASN A 118 6.01 -1.61 1.67
N PHE A 119 6.51 -0.58 0.97
CA PHE A 119 6.06 -0.26 -0.37
C PHE A 119 6.29 -1.41 -1.37
N VAL A 120 7.49 -2.01 -1.36
CA VAL A 120 7.83 -3.12 -2.26
C VAL A 120 7.03 -4.37 -1.92
N THR A 121 6.92 -4.72 -0.64
CA THR A 121 6.19 -5.92 -0.21
C THR A 121 4.68 -5.75 -0.41
N GLU A 122 4.12 -4.57 -0.17
CA GLU A 122 2.72 -4.26 -0.46
C GLU A 122 2.44 -4.37 -1.96
N PHE A 123 3.33 -3.88 -2.83
CA PHE A 123 3.17 -4.04 -4.28
C PHE A 123 3.12 -5.51 -4.69
N ILE A 124 4.10 -6.30 -4.22
CA ILE A 124 4.20 -7.74 -4.52
C ILE A 124 2.96 -8.48 -4.00
N TYR A 125 2.58 -8.24 -2.75
CA TYR A 125 1.41 -8.85 -2.12
C TYR A 125 0.12 -8.48 -2.87
N THR A 126 -0.05 -7.21 -3.21
CA THR A 126 -1.24 -6.73 -3.92
C THR A 126 -1.35 -7.35 -5.31
N LYS A 127 -0.25 -7.36 -6.07
CA LYS A 127 -0.23 -7.88 -7.43
C LYS A 127 -0.40 -9.40 -7.49
N TYR A 128 0.32 -10.15 -6.67
CA TYR A 128 0.40 -11.60 -6.79
C TYR A 128 -0.53 -12.37 -5.87
N PHE A 129 -1.06 -11.75 -4.82
CA PHE A 129 -1.93 -12.41 -3.86
C PHE A 129 -3.32 -11.77 -3.75
N VAL A 130 -3.40 -10.43 -3.67
CA VAL A 130 -4.70 -9.74 -3.56
C VAL A 130 -5.50 -9.89 -4.83
N TYR A 131 -4.94 -9.47 -5.96
CA TYR A 131 -5.58 -9.53 -7.29
C TYR A 131 -5.11 -10.70 -8.15
N HIS A 132 -4.62 -11.77 -7.51
CA HIS A 132 -4.19 -12.97 -8.23
C HIS A 132 -5.30 -13.48 -9.15
N ASN A 133 -5.02 -13.64 -10.45
CA ASN A 133 -5.97 -14.02 -11.50
C ASN A 133 -7.14 -13.05 -11.73
N GLU A 134 -7.12 -11.88 -11.10
CA GLU A 134 -8.19 -10.87 -11.20
C GLU A 134 -7.66 -9.54 -11.76
N ILE A 135 -6.48 -9.52 -12.39
CA ILE A 135 -5.92 -8.33 -13.06
C ILE A 135 -6.63 -8.13 -14.41
N ASN A 136 -7.07 -6.90 -14.70
CA ASN A 136 -7.80 -6.49 -15.91
C ASN A 136 -9.15 -7.16 -16.16
N THR A 137 -9.67 -7.97 -15.23
CA THR A 137 -10.98 -8.62 -15.40
C THR A 137 -12.12 -7.62 -15.54
N ALA A 138 -12.01 -6.41 -14.97
CA ALA A 138 -13.04 -5.38 -15.12
C ALA A 138 -13.12 -4.80 -16.54
N THR A 139 -12.06 -4.89 -17.33
CA THR A 139 -12.09 -4.46 -18.75
C THR A 139 -12.64 -5.52 -19.68
N GLU A 140 -12.51 -6.80 -19.33
CA GLU A 140 -13.04 -7.92 -20.14
C GLU A 140 -14.57 -7.97 -20.09
N ILE A 141 -15.17 -7.69 -18.93
CA ILE A 141 -16.63 -7.70 -18.71
C ILE A 141 -17.36 -6.63 -19.54
N VAL A 142 -16.70 -5.52 -19.88
CA VAL A 142 -17.31 -4.42 -20.65
C VAL A 142 -17.23 -4.65 -22.17
N SER A 143 -16.39 -5.61 -22.60
CA SER A 143 -16.19 -5.95 -24.02
C SER A 143 -17.00 -7.15 -24.53
N SER A 144 -17.79 -7.78 -23.65
CA SER A 144 -18.69 -8.92 -23.95
C SER A 144 -20.14 -8.47 -23.93
#